data_AF-A0A363TDA2-F1
#
_entry.id   AF-A0A363TDA2-F1
#
_cell.length_a   1.000
_cell.length_b   1.000
_cell.length_c   1.000
_cell.angle_alpha   90.00
_cell.angle_beta   90.00
_cell.angle_gamma   90.00
#
_symmetry.space_group_name_H-M   'P 1'
#
loop_
_entity.id
_entity.type
_entity.pdbx_description
1 polymer ?
#
loop_
_entity_poly.entity_id
_entity_poly.type
_entity_poly.pdbx_seq_one_letter_code
_entity_poly.pdbx_strand_id
1 'polypeptide(L)'
;MANRDISEKELKLTAAVYATNQWVVDTVRETGKLPETIPTGGLHIAANVIIRKRGEDITLSEDEQVVFEAILREGRLPGGSVVLVSEFMKRNNLAKDT
;
A
#
# COMPACT_ATOMS: atom_id res chain seq x y z
N MET A 1 -5.08 15.54 5.92
CA MET A 1 -6.26 14.68 6.14
C MET A 1 -6.02 13.38 5.41
N ALA A 2 -5.88 12.28 6.14
CA ALA A 2 -5.52 10.97 5.59
C ALA A 2 -6.63 10.46 4.65
N ASN A 3 -6.16 9.80 3.59
CA ASN A 3 -6.88 9.34 2.40
C ASN A 3 -8.10 8.48 2.76
N ARG A 4 -9.30 9.04 2.78
CA ARG A 4 -10.54 8.32 3.14
C ARG A 4 -11.06 7.39 2.03
N ASP A 5 -10.42 7.36 0.87
CA ASP A 5 -10.94 6.68 -0.32
C ASP A 5 -10.09 5.50 -0.81
N ILE A 6 -8.97 5.15 -0.17
CA ILE A 6 -8.19 3.97 -0.59
C ILE A 6 -8.81 2.70 -0.01
N SER A 7 -9.07 1.70 -0.86
CA SER A 7 -9.65 0.44 -0.42
C SER A 7 -8.64 -0.39 0.37
N GLU A 8 -9.11 -1.27 1.25
CA GLU A 8 -8.22 -2.17 2.00
C GLU A 8 -7.32 -2.99 1.07
N LYS A 9 -7.84 -3.40 -0.08
CA LYS A 9 -7.10 -4.09 -1.14
C LYS A 9 -5.91 -3.28 -1.65
N GLU A 10 -6.13 -2.00 -1.94
CA GLU A 10 -5.07 -1.07 -2.36
C GLU A 10 -4.05 -0.81 -1.25
N LEU A 11 -4.48 -0.74 0.01
CA LEU A 11 -3.58 -0.61 1.15
C LEU A 11 -2.72 -1.87 1.34
N LYS A 12 -3.29 -3.07 1.18
CA LYS A 12 -2.56 -4.34 1.20
C LYS A 12 -1.52 -4.41 0.09
N LEU A 13 -1.90 -4.05 -1.13
CA LEU A 13 -0.95 -3.96 -2.25
C LEU A 13 0.16 -2.94 -1.99
N THR A 14 -0.18 -1.79 -1.40
CA THR A 14 0.81 -0.76 -1.04
C THR A 14 1.79 -1.27 0.01
N ALA A 15 1.30 -1.96 1.04
CA ALA A 15 2.14 -2.59 2.06
C ALA A 15 3.10 -3.63 1.45
N ALA A 16 2.58 -4.48 0.56
CA ALA A 16 3.38 -5.48 -0.14
C ALA A 16 4.46 -4.85 -1.04
N VAL A 17 4.16 -3.73 -1.71
CA VAL A 17 5.15 -2.98 -2.49
C VAL A 17 6.23 -2.40 -1.59
N TYR A 18 5.87 -1.77 -0.47
CA TYR A 18 6.85 -1.21 0.47
C TYR A 18 7.76 -2.29 1.05
N ALA A 19 7.21 -3.47 1.38
CA ALA A 19 7.95 -4.60 1.92
C ALA A 19 8.93 -5.24 0.92
N THR A 20 8.89 -4.89 -0.38
CA THR A 20 9.94 -5.32 -1.32
C THR A 20 11.30 -4.70 -1.01
N ASN A 21 11.34 -3.65 -0.20
CA ASN A 21 12.56 -3.06 0.32
C ASN A 21 12.74 -3.44 1.80
N GLN A 22 13.70 -4.33 2.07
CA GLN A 22 13.97 -4.85 3.41
C GLN A 22 14.20 -3.74 4.45
N TRP A 23 14.86 -2.64 4.07
CA TRP A 23 15.09 -1.51 4.97
C TRP A 23 13.79 -0.88 5.48
N VAL A 24 12.71 -0.90 4.70
CA VAL A 24 11.40 -0.41 5.13
C VAL A 24 10.83 -1.33 6.22
N VAL A 25 10.90 -2.64 6.02
CA VAL A 25 10.42 -3.64 6.99
C VAL A 25 11.21 -3.51 8.30
N ASP A 26 12.53 -3.43 8.21
CA ASP A 26 13.42 -3.32 9.37
C ASP A 26 13.13 -2.03 10.14
N THR A 27 13.00 -0.90 9.46
CA THR A 27 12.64 0.39 10.08
C THR A 27 11.31 0.30 10.84
N VAL A 28 10.28 -0.32 10.24
CA VAL A 28 8.97 -0.47 10.87
C VAL A 28 9.05 -1.41 12.08
N ARG A 29 9.82 -2.50 12.00
CA ARG A 29 10.03 -3.42 13.13
C ARG A 29 10.75 -2.74 14.29
N GLU A 30 11.77 -1.94 14.01
CA GLU A 30 12.57 -1.28 15.03
C GLU A 30 11.84 -0.11 15.69
N THR A 31 11.16 0.72 14.90
CA THR A 31 10.61 2.00 15.36
C THR A 31 9.10 1.98 15.55
N GLY A 32 8.42 0.96 15.02
CA GLY A 32 6.97 0.95 14.89
C GLY A 32 6.45 2.01 13.91
N LYS A 33 7.29 2.63 13.09
CA LYS A 33 6.88 3.69 12.17
C LYS A 33 7.38 3.44 10.76
N LEU A 34 6.61 3.88 9.77
CA LEU A 34 7.06 3.96 8.40
C LEU A 34 8.26 4.93 8.30
N PRO A 35 9.19 4.75 7.36
CA PRO A 35 10.17 5.78 7.08
C PRO A 35 9.52 7.09 6.65
N GLU A 36 10.18 8.23 6.85
CA GLU A 36 9.64 9.54 6.42
C GLU A 36 9.48 9.61 4.90
N THR A 37 10.41 9.00 4.17
CA THR A 37 10.40 8.91 2.71
C THR A 37 10.76 7.51 2.26
N ILE A 38 10.11 7.02 1.21
CA ILE A 38 10.47 5.76 0.55
C ILE A 38 10.84 6.10 -0.90
N PRO A 39 12.05 5.73 -1.38
CA PRO A 39 12.42 5.92 -2.77
C PRO A 39 11.39 5.26 -3.70
N THR A 40 10.84 6.02 -4.63
CA THR A 40 9.76 5.55 -5.52
C THR A 40 10.27 4.78 -6.74
N GLY A 41 11.59 4.76 -6.94
CA GLY A 41 12.24 4.06 -8.04
C GLY A 41 11.88 2.57 -8.04
N GLY A 42 11.24 2.09 -9.11
CA GLY A 42 10.89 0.69 -9.27
C GLY A 42 9.62 0.22 -8.53
N LEU A 43 8.99 1.05 -7.68
CA LEU A 43 7.77 0.64 -6.96
C LEU A 43 6.61 0.28 -7.89
N HIS A 44 6.49 0.96 -9.03
CA HIS A 44 5.50 0.62 -10.07
C HIS A 44 5.80 -0.74 -10.75
N ILE A 45 7.08 -1.11 -10.85
CA ILE A 45 7.49 -2.43 -11.36
C ILE A 45 7.16 -3.49 -10.32
N ALA A 46 7.49 -3.26 -9.05
CA ALA A 46 7.14 -4.12 -7.93
C ALA A 46 5.62 -4.37 -7.86
N ALA A 47 4.82 -3.31 -7.92
CA ALA A 47 3.36 -3.40 -7.93
C ALA A 47 2.85 -4.30 -9.07
N ASN A 48 3.34 -4.08 -10.29
CA ASN A 48 2.96 -4.90 -11.45
C ASN A 48 3.35 -6.38 -11.26
N VAL A 49 4.55 -6.65 -10.73
CA VAL A 49 5.00 -8.03 -10.48
C VAL A 49 4.14 -8.70 -9.42
N ILE A 50 3.83 -8.01 -8.31
CA ILE A 50 2.98 -8.53 -7.24
C ILE A 50 1.58 -8.87 -7.78
N ILE A 51 0.94 -7.92 -8.47
CA ILE A 51 -0.42 -8.11 -9.01
C ILE A 51 -0.46 -9.28 -10.00
N ARG A 52 0.53 -9.40 -10.89
CA ARG A 52 0.57 -10.52 -11.85
C ARG A 52 0.78 -11.88 -11.19
N LYS A 53 1.53 -11.94 -10.10
CA LYS A 53 1.86 -13.20 -9.42
C LYS A 53 0.80 -13.64 -8.40
N ARG A 54 0.19 -12.68 -7.71
CA ARG A 54 -0.67 -12.93 -6.54
C ARG A 54 -2.11 -12.44 -6.72
N GLY A 55 -2.39 -11.72 -7.80
CA GLY A 55 -3.66 -11.05 -8.02
C GLY A 55 -3.75 -9.70 -7.30
N GLU A 56 -4.91 -9.06 -7.43
CA GLU A 56 -5.20 -7.79 -6.75
C GLU A 56 -5.61 -8.00 -5.28
N ASP A 57 -6.24 -9.13 -4.97
CA ASP A 57 -6.65 -9.51 -3.61
C ASP A 57 -5.61 -10.42 -2.97
N ILE A 58 -4.66 -9.83 -2.25
CA ILE A 58 -3.52 -10.57 -1.71
C ILE A 58 -3.70 -10.87 -0.23
N THR A 59 -3.31 -12.07 0.17
CA THR A 59 -2.99 -12.39 1.57
C THR A 59 -1.58 -11.90 1.87
N LEU A 60 -1.41 -11.12 2.93
CA LEU A 60 -0.12 -10.55 3.32
C LEU A 60 0.78 -11.61 3.97
N SER A 61 2.09 -11.52 3.71
CA SER A 61 3.10 -12.20 4.52
C SER A 61 3.30 -11.48 5.86
N GLU A 62 4.06 -12.06 6.79
CA GLU A 62 4.36 -11.43 8.08
C GLU A 62 5.06 -10.07 7.93
N ASP A 63 6.04 -9.94 7.03
CA ASP A 63 6.73 -8.68 6.77
C ASP A 63 5.77 -7.62 6.21
N GLU A 64 4.90 -8.02 5.29
CA GLU A 64 3.93 -7.13 4.66
C GLU A 64 2.85 -6.71 5.67
N GLN A 65 2.45 -7.62 6.56
CA GLN A 65 1.50 -7.36 7.63
C GLN A 65 2.03 -6.31 8.60
N VAL A 66 3.30 -6.39 8.99
CA VAL A 66 3.96 -5.39 9.85
C VAL A 66 3.90 -3.99 9.21
N VAL A 67 4.16 -3.89 7.90
CA VAL A 67 4.09 -2.63 7.16
C VAL A 67 2.64 -2.14 7.04
N PHE A 68 1.70 -3.04 6.76
CA PHE A 68 0.27 -2.72 6.66
C PHE A 68 -0.27 -2.13 7.96
N GLU A 69 0.08 -2.70 9.11
CA GLU A 69 -0.32 -2.19 10.41
C GLU A 69 0.25 -0.79 10.68
N ALA A 70 1.49 -0.53 10.27
CA ALA A 70 2.07 0.81 10.35
C ALA A 70 1.34 1.83 9.45
N ILE A 71 0.96 1.42 8.23
CA ILE A 71 0.12 2.23 7.34
C ILE A 71 -1.22 2.58 8.01
N LEU A 72 -1.92 1.59 8.58
CA LEU A 72 -3.19 1.81 9.27
C LEU A 72 -3.05 2.73 10.49
N ARG A 73 -2.01 2.54 11.29
CA ARG A 73 -1.75 3.33 12.49
C ARG A 73 -1.43 4.79 12.17
N GLU A 74 -0.63 5.04 11.13
CA GLU A 74 -0.14 6.39 10.84
C GLU A 74 -0.98 7.14 9.80
N GLY A 75 -1.76 6.45 8.97
CA GLY A 75 -2.62 7.07 7.96
C GLY A 75 -1.85 7.82 6.87
N ARG A 76 -0.58 7.50 6.64
CA ARG A 76 0.29 8.14 5.64
C ARG A 76 0.93 7.13 4.71
N LEU A 77 1.28 7.58 3.50
CA LEU A 77 1.79 6.76 2.41
C LEU A 77 3.03 7.43 1.79
N PRO A 78 4.20 7.36 2.45
CA PRO A 78 5.40 8.16 2.11
C PRO A 78 6.04 7.83 0.76
N GLY A 79 5.73 6.67 0.17
CA GLY A 79 6.13 6.28 -1.19
C GLY A 79 4.99 6.37 -2.21
N GLY A 80 3.86 6.99 -1.85
CA GLY A 80 2.61 6.93 -2.61
C GLY A 80 1.84 5.63 -2.37
N SER A 81 0.76 5.43 -3.14
CA SER A 81 -0.14 4.30 -2.98
C SER A 81 -0.38 3.58 -4.29
N VAL A 82 -0.57 2.26 -4.22
CA VAL A 82 -1.13 1.51 -5.34
C VAL A 82 -2.61 1.87 -5.45
N VAL A 83 -3.03 2.34 -6.62
CA VAL A 83 -4.43 2.64 -6.91
C VAL A 83 -4.89 1.74 -8.05
N LEU A 84 -5.94 0.97 -7.81
CA LEU A 84 -6.56 0.12 -8.82
C LEU A 84 -7.60 0.97 -9.58
N VAL A 85 -7.49 0.97 -10.90
CA VAL A 85 -8.41 1.76 -11.76
C VAL A 85 -9.86 1.30 -11.59
N SER A 86 -10.08 -0.01 -11.42
CA SER A 86 -11.40 -0.59 -11.15
C SER A 86 -12.03 -0.02 -9.87
N GLU A 87 -11.27 0.01 -8.77
CA GLU A 87 -11.69 0.58 -7.49
C GLU A 87 -11.87 2.09 -7.57
N PHE A 88 -10.98 2.78 -8.28
CA PHE A 88 -11.10 4.22 -8.53
C PHE A 88 -12.39 4.54 -9.30
N MET A 89 -12.71 3.81 -10.36
CA MET A 89 -13.94 4.03 -11.13
C MET A 89 -15.20 3.74 -10.29
N LYS A 90 -15.20 2.66 -9.50
CA LYS A 90 -16.32 2.34 -8.59
C LYS A 90 -16.58 3.51 -7.62
N ARG A 91 -15.53 4.02 -6.97
CA ARG A 91 -15.63 5.16 -6.04
C ARG A 91 -16.16 6.42 -6.71
N ASN A 92 -15.64 6.76 -7.89
CA ASN A 92 -16.04 7.97 -8.61
C ASN A 92 -17.46 7.89 -9.20
N ASN A 93 -17.96 6.69 -9.51
CA ASN A 93 -19.35 6.53 -9.95
C ASN A 93 -20.32 6.61 -8.77
N LEU A 94 -19.98 6.00 -7.62
CA LEU A 94 -20.77 6.15 -6.39
C LEU A 94 -20.90 7.61 -5.94
N ALA A 95 -19.83 8.41 -6.10
CA ALA A 95 -19.82 9.83 -5.75
C ALA A 95 -20.65 10.72 -6.71
N LYS A 96 -21.07 10.22 -7.87
CA LYS A 96 -21.91 10.97 -8.84
C LYS A 96 -23.41 10.76 -8.63
N ASP A 97 -23.79 9.71 -7.91
CA ASP A 97 -25.18 9.33 -7.66
C ASP A 97 -25.70 9.84 -6.28
N THR A 98 -24.92 10.67 -5.58
CA THR A 98 -25.25 11.28 -4.27
C THR A 98 -25.24 12.80 -4.38
#